data_AF-A0A2H6B2I0-F1
#
_entry.id   AF-A0A2H6B2I0-F1
#
_cell.length_a   1.000
_cell.length_b   1.000
_cell.length_c   1.000
_cell.angle_alpha   90.00
_cell.angle_beta   90.00
_cell.angle_gamma   90.00
#
_symmetry.space_group_name_H-M   'P 1'
#
loop_
_entity.id
_entity.type
_entity.pdbx_description
1 polymer ?
#
loop_
_entity_poly.entity_id
_entity_poly.type
_entity_poly.pdbx_seq_one_letter_code
_entity_poly.pdbx_strand_id
1 'polypeptide(L)'
;MDVVEMERTDEHFLLDGEEFVITPALRVRCDGGGGPLGHPVEYITLEKGGQAVCKYCDRRFLHSSHPEVARVRAEGRPFAP
;
A
#
# COMPACT_ATOMS: atom_id res chain seq x y z
N MET A 1 19.54 16.31 2.71
CA MET A 1 19.66 14.96 2.11
C MET A 1 18.41 14.12 2.39
N ASP A 2 17.23 14.76 2.32
CA ASP A 2 16.19 14.53 1.32
C ASP A 2 15.84 13.08 0.99
N VAL A 3 14.93 12.50 1.78
CA VAL A 3 14.32 11.18 1.57
C VAL A 3 12.80 11.26 1.32
N VAL A 4 12.27 12.44 0.98
CA VAL A 4 10.81 12.67 0.97
C VAL A 4 10.28 13.30 -0.32
N GLU A 5 10.87 13.00 -1.47
CA GLU A 5 10.22 13.25 -2.77
C GLU A 5 10.54 12.10 -3.75
N MET A 6 10.33 10.85 -3.31
CA MET A 6 10.32 9.71 -4.21
C MET A 6 8.95 9.65 -4.86
N GLU A 7 8.90 9.72 -6.19
CA GLU A 7 7.72 9.41 -7.00
C GLU A 7 7.10 8.11 -6.46
N ARG A 8 5.93 8.21 -5.83
CA ARG A 8 5.22 7.06 -5.26
C ARG A 8 4.83 6.14 -6.42
N THR A 9 5.63 5.09 -6.65
CA THR A 9 5.36 4.02 -7.63
C THR A 9 4.36 3.00 -7.09
N ASP A 10 3.60 3.40 -6.07
CA ASP A 10 2.60 2.55 -5.45
C ASP A 10 1.38 2.47 -6.36
N GLU A 11 0.92 1.25 -6.63
CA GLU A 11 -0.29 1.00 -7.39
C GLU A 11 -1.45 0.72 -6.42
N HIS A 12 -2.57 1.40 -6.60
CA HIS A 12 -3.74 1.30 -5.73
C HIS A 12 -4.90 0.60 -6.44
N PHE A 13 -5.46 -0.43 -5.79
CA PHE A 13 -6.55 -1.24 -6.34
C PHE A 13 -7.67 -1.45 -5.33
N LEU A 14 -8.90 -1.50 -5.83
CA LEU A 14 -10.07 -1.99 -5.10
C LEU A 14 -10.45 -3.37 -5.62
N LEU A 15 -10.48 -4.36 -4.73
CA LEU A 15 -10.89 -5.73 -5.04
C LEU A 15 -11.79 -6.25 -3.92
N ASP A 16 -12.99 -6.73 -4.25
CA ASP A 16 -13.96 -7.30 -3.29
C ASP A 16 -14.30 -6.37 -2.10
N GLY A 17 -14.19 -5.05 -2.29
CA GLY A 17 -14.42 -4.05 -1.24
C GLY A 17 -13.21 -3.76 -0.34
N GLU A 18 -12.07 -4.37 -0.62
CA GLU A 18 -10.80 -4.14 0.09
C GLU A 18 -9.85 -3.26 -0.74
N GLU A 19 -9.11 -2.39 -0.06
CA GLU A 19 -8.06 -1.57 -0.66
C GLU A 19 -6.70 -2.30 -0.61
N PHE A 20 -6.08 -2.45 -1.78
CA PHE A 20 -4.74 -2.99 -1.94
C PHE A 20 -3.78 -1.92 -2.44
N VAL A 21 -2.58 -1.88 -1.85
CA VAL A 21 -1.46 -1.03 -2.26
C VAL A 21 -0.28 -1.92 -2.61
N ILE A 22 0.14 -1.92 -3.87
CA ILE A 22 1.28 -2.69 -4.35
C ILE A 22 2.48 -1.76 -4.44
N THR A 23 3.58 -2.11 -3.79
CA THR A 23 4.77 -1.25 -3.69
C THR A 23 6.06 -2.04 -3.89
N PRO A 24 7.11 -1.48 -4.53
CA PRO A 24 8.43 -2.09 -4.53
C PRO A 24 9.20 -1.89 -3.22
N ALA A 25 8.67 -1.10 -2.28
CA ALA A 25 9.33 -0.82 -1.01
C ALA A 25 9.07 -1.92 0.03
N LEU A 26 10.09 -2.27 0.81
CA LEU A 26 9.95 -3.14 1.99
C LEU A 26 9.52 -2.38 3.25
N ARG A 27 9.61 -1.05 3.23
CA ARG A 27 9.21 -0.16 4.32
C ARG A 27 8.24 0.88 3.78
N VAL A 28 7.05 0.91 4.37
CA VAL A 28 5.93 1.72 3.91
C VAL A 28 5.58 2.73 4.99
N ARG A 29 5.25 3.96 4.58
CA ARG A 29 4.63 4.98 5.42
C ARG A 29 3.16 5.12 5.02
N CYS A 30 2.24 4.77 5.91
CA CYS A 30 0.81 4.94 5.69
C CYS A 30 0.26 6.06 6.58
N ASP A 31 -0.41 7.05 6.00
CA ASP A 31 -1.06 8.16 6.71
C ASP A 31 -2.56 8.28 6.41
N GLY A 32 -3.13 7.29 5.72
CA GLY A 32 -4.56 7.27 5.38
C GLY A 32 -4.97 8.12 4.18
N GLY A 33 -4.05 8.81 3.49
CA GLY A 33 -4.39 9.67 2.33
C GLY A 33 -3.96 11.14 2.47
N GLY A 34 -2.90 11.41 3.23
CA GLY A 34 -2.17 12.68 3.19
C GLY A 34 -2.88 13.92 3.76
N GLY A 35 -4.06 13.78 4.38
CA GLY A 35 -4.87 14.90 4.86
C GLY A 35 -5.44 14.69 6.28
N PRO A 36 -6.25 15.65 6.78
CA PRO A 36 -6.82 15.60 8.13
C PRO A 36 -7.81 14.44 8.35
N LEU A 37 -8.29 13.82 7.27
CA LEU A 37 -9.18 12.66 7.31
C LEU A 37 -8.42 11.32 7.26
N GLY A 38 -7.09 11.36 7.25
CA GLY A 38 -6.25 10.18 7.36
C GLY A 38 -6.20 9.63 8.79
N HIS A 39 -5.05 9.06 9.15
CA HIS A 39 -4.82 8.51 10.49
C HIS A 39 -3.39 8.82 10.98
N PRO A 40 -3.06 8.59 12.26
CA PRO A 40 -1.68 8.69 12.74
C PRO A 40 -0.75 7.84 11.89
N VAL A 41 0.42 8.37 11.55
CA VAL A 41 1.36 7.70 10.64
C VAL A 41 1.71 6.30 11.18
N GLU A 42 1.52 5.28 10.35
CA GLU A 42 2.01 3.93 10.60
C GLU A 42 3.19 3.61 9.67
N TYR A 43 4.27 3.11 10.27
CA TYR A 43 5.40 2.56 9.54
C TYR A 43 5.28 1.04 9.49
N ILE A 44 5.13 0.50 8.29
CA ILE A 44 4.82 -0.90 8.02
C ILE A 44 6.03 -1.56 7.35
N THR A 45 6.38 -2.78 7.77
CA THR A 45 7.49 -3.55 7.20
C THR A 45 6.97 -4.80 6.50
N LEU A 46 7.35 -4.99 5.24
CA LEU A 46 6.93 -6.11 4.37
C LEU A 46 8.01 -7.20 4.23
N GLU A 47 9.15 -7.07 4.92
CA GLU A 47 10.27 -8.02 4.85
C GLU A 47 9.84 -9.46 5.14
N LYS A 48 8.92 -9.66 6.09
CA LYS A 48 8.39 -10.98 6.43
C LYS A 48 7.12 -11.25 5.64
N GLY A 49 7.25 -12.04 4.58
CA GLY A 49 6.11 -12.53 3.81
C GLY A 49 5.59 -11.57 2.76
N GLY A 50 6.21 -10.40 2.56
CA GLY A 50 5.87 -9.50 1.45
C GLY A 50 4.51 -8.84 1.55
N GLN A 51 3.86 -8.87 2.72
CA GLN A 51 2.54 -8.28 2.92
C GLN A 51 2.31 -7.83 4.36
N ALA A 52 1.46 -6.82 4.56
CA ALA A 52 0.96 -6.40 5.86
C ALA A 52 -0.31 -5.55 5.71
N VAL A 53 -1.09 -5.43 6.78
CA VAL A 53 -2.31 -4.61 6.83
C VAL A 53 -2.07 -3.40 7.73
N CYS A 54 -2.47 -2.21 7.28
CA CYS A 54 -2.48 -1.02 8.12
C CYS A 54 -3.54 -1.15 9.22
N LYS A 55 -3.17 -0.85 10.47
CA LYS A 55 -4.05 -1.00 11.64
C LYS A 55 -5.15 0.04 11.74
N TYR A 56 -5.14 1.04 10.87
CA TYR A 56 -6.05 2.19 10.94
C TYR A 56 -7.02 2.28 9.77
N CYS A 57 -6.57 2.05 8.54
CA CYS A 57 -7.40 2.16 7.34
C CYS A 57 -7.64 0.81 6.64
N ASP A 58 -7.18 -0.29 7.21
CA ASP A 58 -7.33 -1.66 6.69
C ASP A 58 -6.76 -1.89 5.27
N ARG A 59 -6.02 -0.92 4.72
CA ARG A 59 -5.28 -1.08 3.47
C ARG A 59 -4.30 -2.24 3.59
N ARG A 60 -4.33 -3.12 2.60
CA ARG A 60 -3.41 -4.25 2.46
C ARG A 60 -2.24 -3.83 1.59
N PHE A 61 -1.05 -3.82 2.16
CA PHE A 61 0.19 -3.53 1.46
C PHE A 61 0.82 -4.83 0.98
N LEU A 62 1.14 -4.90 -0.31
CA LEU A 62 1.85 -6.00 -0.94
C LEU A 62 3.16 -5.50 -1.52
N HIS A 63 4.25 -6.21 -1.25
CA HIS A 63 5.47 -6.04 -2.00
C HIS A 63 5.23 -6.51 -3.44
N SER A 64 5.83 -5.85 -4.43
CA SER A 64 5.63 -6.13 -5.86
C SER A 64 5.93 -7.59 -6.26
N SER A 65 6.72 -8.32 -5.47
CA SER A 65 7.03 -9.73 -5.66
C SER A 65 6.08 -10.72 -4.97
N HIS A 66 5.06 -10.24 -4.25
CA HIS A 66 4.13 -11.10 -3.52
C HIS A 66 3.22 -11.87 -4.51
N PRO A 67 2.97 -13.18 -4.31
CA PRO A 67 2.20 -14.00 -5.27
C PRO A 67 0.77 -13.50 -5.53
N GLU A 68 0.17 -12.80 -4.57
CA GLU A 68 -1.18 -12.24 -4.70
C GLU A 68 -1.26 -11.04 -5.65
N VAL A 69 -0.12 -10.38 -5.94
CA VAL A 69 -0.05 -9.22 -6.84
C VAL A 69 -0.66 -9.52 -8.22
N ALA A 70 -0.45 -10.73 -8.74
CA ALA A 70 -0.99 -11.12 -10.04
C ALA A 70 -2.53 -11.10 -10.05
N ARG A 71 -3.16 -11.58 -8.98
CA ARG A 71 -4.61 -11.56 -8.81
C ARG A 71 -5.12 -10.12 -8.69
N VAL A 72 -4.51 -9.33 -7.80
CA VAL A 72 -4.92 -7.94 -7.56
C VAL A 72 -4.85 -7.11 -8.84
N ARG A 73 -3.80 -7.26 -9.66
CA ARG A 73 -3.69 -6.56 -10.94
C ARG A 73 -4.67 -7.06 -12.00
N ALA A 74 -5.01 -8.35 -12.00
CA ALA A 74 -5.92 -8.94 -12.97
C ALA A 74 -7.40 -8.64 -12.69
N GLU A 75 -7.79 -8.63 -11.42
CA GLU A 75 -9.18 -8.56 -10.97
C GLU A 75 -9.53 -7.21 -10.33
N GLY A 76 -8.55 -6.51 -9.75
CA GLY A 76 -8.76 -5.27 -9.03
C GLY A 76 -9.01 -4.08 -9.96
N ARG A 77 -9.87 -3.16 -9.51
CA ARG A 77 -10.10 -1.88 -10.19
C ARG A 77 -9.02 -0.88 -9.75
N PRO A 78 -8.16 -0.38 -10.65
CA PRO A 78 -7.17 0.63 -10.30
C PRO A 78 -7.86 1.95 -9.91
N PHE A 79 -7.30 2.66 -8.94
CA PHE A 79 -7.75 4.00 -8.55
C PHE A 79 -6.59 4.91 -8.17
N ALA A 80 -6.83 6.22 -8.22
CA ALA A 80 -5.91 7.21 -7.66
C ALA A 80 -6.46 7.65 -6.29
N PRO A 81 -5.70 7.51 -5.19
CA PRO A 81 -6.11 7.89 -3.85
C PRO A 81 -6.07 9.40 -3.60
#